data_AF-A0AA39QAX2-F1
#
_entry.id   AF-A0AA39QAX2-F1
#
_cell.length_a   1.000
_cell.length_b   1.000
_cell.length_c   1.000
_cell.angle_alpha   90.00
_cell.angle_beta   90.00
_cell.angle_gamma   90.00
#
_symmetry.space_group_name_H-M   'P 1'
#
loop_
_entity.id
_entity.type
_entity.pdbx_description
1 polymer ?
#
loop_
_entity_poly.entity_id
_entity_poly.type
_entity_poly.pdbx_seq_one_letter_code
_entity_poly.pdbx_strand_id
1 'polypeptide(L)'
;MKKFARLPIYQSRLIQSSPKSLPSGSRCFASQAAPSTRYKAATHIPSPQSANEATTKTLSRASTYLLPVYARPDFVLSHGKGSYVWDTEDRKYLDFSAGIAVNALGHADEGVVKVGRVFLAMPHPN
;
A
#
# COMPACT_ATOMS: atom_id res chain seq x y z
N MET A 1 18.03 18.16 -51.19
CA MET A 1 17.14 19.22 -51.72
C MET A 1 15.88 19.26 -50.86
N LYS A 2 15.74 20.32 -50.07
CA LYS A 2 14.56 20.61 -49.25
C LYS A 2 13.49 21.22 -50.17
N LYS A 3 12.23 20.81 -50.00
CA LYS A 3 10.98 21.60 -50.11
C LYS A 3 9.82 20.69 -50.46
N PHE A 4 8.85 20.58 -49.55
CA PHE A 4 7.44 20.61 -49.90
C PHE A 4 6.68 21.17 -48.69
N ALA A 5 6.42 22.47 -48.74
CA ALA A 5 5.48 23.14 -47.86
C ALA A 5 4.11 23.12 -48.56
N ARG A 6 3.09 22.61 -47.86
CA ARG A 6 1.69 22.74 -48.25
C ARG A 6 0.95 23.39 -47.08
N LEU A 7 0.54 24.63 -47.32
CA LEU A 7 -0.37 25.47 -46.53
C LEU A 7 -1.83 24.93 -46.67
N PRO A 8 -2.89 25.62 -46.18
CA PRO A 8 -3.13 26.37 -44.93
C PRO A 8 -4.48 25.93 -44.27
N ILE A 9 -5.03 26.78 -43.39
CA ILE A 9 -6.47 26.96 -43.11
C ILE A 9 -7.09 26.02 -42.07
N TYR A 10 -7.14 26.46 -40.81
CA TYR A 10 -8.41 26.70 -40.10
C TYR A 10 -8.14 27.40 -38.76
N GLN A 11 -8.41 28.71 -38.68
CA GLN A 11 -8.59 29.38 -37.40
C GLN A 11 -9.97 28.98 -36.86
N SER A 12 -10.00 28.10 -35.86
CA SER A 12 -11.23 27.83 -35.11
C SER A 12 -11.53 29.03 -34.21
N ARG A 13 -12.48 29.84 -34.66
CA ARG A 13 -13.11 30.94 -33.94
C ARG A 13 -13.81 30.36 -32.69
N LEU A 14 -13.20 30.50 -31.52
CA LEU A 14 -13.82 30.16 -30.25
C LEU A 14 -14.98 31.14 -29.99
N ILE A 15 -16.21 30.65 -30.22
CA ILE A 15 -17.43 31.31 -29.78
C ILE A 15 -17.46 31.21 -28.25
N GLN A 16 -17.06 32.27 -27.56
CA GLN A 16 -17.33 32.42 -26.13
C GLN A 16 -18.82 32.72 -25.94
N SER A 17 -19.64 31.67 -25.79
CA SER A 17 -20.99 31.82 -25.26
C SER A 17 -20.92 31.81 -23.74
N SER A 18 -21.06 32.98 -23.12
CA SER A 18 -21.18 33.15 -21.67
C SER A 18 -22.33 32.30 -21.11
N PRO A 19 -22.14 31.55 -20.01
CA PRO A 19 -23.27 30.90 -19.34
C PRO A 19 -24.13 31.96 -18.63
N LYS A 20 -25.40 32.01 -19.03
CA LYS A 20 -26.45 32.83 -18.41
C LYS A 20 -26.65 32.39 -16.96
N SER A 21 -26.59 33.32 -16.03
CA SER A 21 -26.91 33.15 -14.61
C SER A 21 -28.42 33.05 -14.41
N LEU A 22 -28.91 32.09 -13.59
CA LEU A 22 -30.28 32.02 -13.04
C LEU A 22 -30.34 30.92 -11.94
N PRO A 23 -31.30 30.93 -10.98
CA PRO A 23 -31.30 31.75 -9.77
C PRO A 23 -31.33 30.92 -8.46
N SER A 24 -31.30 31.67 -7.35
CA SER A 24 -31.49 31.29 -5.95
C SER A 24 -32.50 30.16 -5.67
N GLY A 25 -32.09 29.20 -4.82
CA GLY A 25 -33.01 28.46 -3.96
C GLY A 25 -32.86 26.94 -3.95
N SER A 26 -31.92 26.42 -3.15
CA SER A 26 -32.16 25.25 -2.26
C SER A 26 -30.91 24.99 -1.42
N ARG A 27 -31.08 25.13 -0.11
CA ARG A 27 -30.10 24.72 0.90
C ARG A 27 -29.99 23.20 0.88
N CYS A 28 -29.01 22.69 0.15
CA CYS A 28 -28.45 21.37 0.40
C CYS A 28 -26.96 21.57 0.65
N PHE A 29 -26.55 21.76 1.90
CA PHE A 29 -25.20 21.40 2.31
C PHE A 29 -25.10 19.87 2.28
N ALA A 30 -25.18 19.29 1.08
CA ALA A 30 -24.51 18.03 0.86
C ALA A 30 -23.03 18.39 1.00
N SER A 31 -22.40 17.98 2.10
CA SER A 31 -20.95 18.01 2.13
C SER A 31 -20.51 17.29 0.85
N GLN A 32 -19.71 17.95 0.03
CA GLN A 32 -19.11 17.27 -1.10
C GLN A 32 -18.22 16.19 -0.47
N ALA A 33 -18.78 15.01 -0.28
CA ALA A 33 -18.10 13.84 0.25
C ALA A 33 -17.18 13.35 -0.85
N ALA A 34 -16.09 14.09 -1.07
CA ALA A 34 -14.98 13.60 -1.85
C ALA A 34 -14.36 12.42 -1.08
N PRO A 35 -14.00 11.32 -1.75
CA PRO A 35 -13.26 10.25 -1.10
C PRO A 35 -11.96 10.83 -0.52
N SER A 36 -11.58 10.40 0.67
CA SER A 36 -10.32 10.82 1.30
C SER A 36 -9.15 10.35 0.44
N THR A 37 -8.65 11.20 -0.46
CA THR A 37 -7.51 10.86 -1.32
C THR A 37 -6.17 10.95 -0.59
N ARG A 38 -6.17 11.36 0.68
CA ARG A 38 -4.98 11.58 1.53
C ARG A 38 -4.07 10.34 1.62
N TYR A 39 -4.62 9.14 1.50
CA TYR A 39 -3.89 7.87 1.59
C TYR A 39 -3.46 7.28 0.24
N LYS A 40 -3.70 7.98 -0.90
CA LYS A 40 -3.37 7.43 -2.22
C LYS A 40 -1.87 7.41 -2.51
N ALA A 41 -1.11 8.33 -1.93
CA ALA A 41 0.34 8.35 -2.10
C ALA A 41 0.97 7.35 -1.12
N ALA A 42 1.68 6.35 -1.65
CA ALA A 42 2.46 5.44 -0.84
C ALA A 42 3.58 6.23 -0.13
N THR A 43 3.49 6.32 1.20
CA THR A 43 4.47 7.03 2.03
C THR A 43 5.85 6.37 2.02
N HIS A 44 5.89 5.07 1.72
CA HIS A 44 7.09 4.24 1.76
C HIS A 44 7.12 3.36 0.51
N ILE A 45 7.48 3.94 -0.63
CA ILE A 45 7.86 3.14 -1.80
C ILE A 45 9.26 2.63 -1.50
N PRO A 46 9.48 1.30 -1.34
CA PRO A 46 10.84 0.78 -1.27
C PRO A 46 11.49 1.07 -2.62
N SER A 47 12.40 2.04 -2.66
CA SER A 47 13.23 2.23 -3.84
C SER A 47 14.21 1.05 -3.89
N PRO A 48 14.54 0.50 -5.06
CA PRO A 48 15.51 -0.60 -5.18
C PRO A 48 16.88 -0.32 -4.54
N GLN A 49 17.15 0.96 -4.25
CA GLN A 49 18.41 1.48 -3.72
C GLN A 49 18.41 1.62 -2.19
N SER A 50 17.26 1.47 -1.51
CA SER A 50 17.20 1.59 -0.04
C SER A 50 17.35 0.26 0.68
N ALA A 51 17.54 -0.86 -0.02
CA ALA A 51 17.56 -2.19 0.60
C ALA A 51 18.77 -2.37 1.52
N ASN A 52 18.51 -2.52 2.82
CA ASN A 52 19.53 -2.82 3.82
C ASN A 52 20.26 -4.15 3.53
N GLU A 53 21.54 -4.24 3.91
CA GLU A 53 22.37 -5.45 3.72
C GLU A 53 21.72 -6.70 4.34
N ALA A 54 21.13 -6.56 5.52
CA ALA A 54 20.41 -7.64 6.22
C ALA A 54 19.21 -8.16 5.43
N THR A 55 18.48 -7.27 4.74
CA THR A 55 17.35 -7.62 3.87
C THR A 55 17.85 -8.43 2.69
N THR A 56 18.87 -7.94 1.99
CA THR A 56 19.48 -8.61 0.82
C THR A 56 20.02 -9.99 1.17
N LYS A 57 20.67 -10.14 2.34
CA LYS A 57 21.17 -11.42 2.84
C LYS A 57 20.05 -12.42 3.12
N THR A 58 18.91 -11.95 3.61
CA THR A 58 17.75 -12.82 3.87
C THR A 58 17.10 -13.26 2.56
N LEU A 59 16.98 -12.35 1.59
CA LEU A 59 16.47 -12.66 0.25
C LEU A 59 17.37 -13.64 -0.50
N SER A 60 18.70 -13.51 -0.40
CA SER A 60 19.64 -14.45 -1.04
C SER A 60 19.61 -15.85 -0.40
N ARG A 61 19.43 -15.93 0.92
CA ARG A 61 19.15 -17.21 1.60
C ARG A 61 17.83 -17.80 1.11
N ALA A 62 16.78 -16.99 1.00
CA ALA A 62 15.48 -17.44 0.53
C ALA A 62 15.56 -18.00 -0.90
N SER A 63 16.31 -17.37 -1.82
CA SER A 63 16.47 -17.89 -3.18
C SER A 63 17.29 -19.17 -3.26
N THR A 64 18.21 -19.38 -2.31
CA THR A 64 19.07 -20.59 -2.28
C THR A 64 18.32 -21.80 -1.74
N TYR A 65 17.49 -21.61 -0.71
CA TYR A 65 16.88 -22.70 0.06
C TYR A 65 15.39 -22.91 -0.19
N LEU A 66 14.68 -21.95 -0.82
CA LEU A 66 13.24 -22.05 -1.04
C LEU A 66 12.93 -22.20 -2.53
N LEU A 67 11.97 -23.08 -2.83
CA LEU A 67 11.43 -23.22 -4.18
C LEU A 67 10.66 -21.96 -4.60
N PRO A 68 10.77 -21.52 -5.86
CA PRO A 68 10.14 -20.31 -6.37
C PRO A 68 8.64 -20.52 -6.70
N VAL A 69 7.85 -20.94 -5.70
CA VAL A 69 6.40 -21.21 -5.85
C VAL A 69 5.55 -19.93 -5.67
N TYR A 70 6.07 -18.95 -4.94
CA TYR A 70 5.38 -17.70 -4.65
C TYR A 70 6.13 -16.50 -5.20
N ALA A 71 5.41 -15.52 -5.76
CA ALA A 71 5.95 -14.21 -6.10
C ALA A 71 6.15 -13.41 -4.80
N ARG A 72 7.38 -13.43 -4.27
CA ARG A 72 7.74 -12.71 -3.05
C ARG A 72 8.24 -11.30 -3.39
N PRO A 73 7.85 -10.28 -2.61
CA PRO A 73 8.37 -8.93 -2.80
C PRO A 73 9.81 -8.81 -2.28
N ASP A 74 10.54 -7.81 -2.76
CA ASP A 74 11.95 -7.55 -2.42
C ASP A 74 12.14 -6.80 -1.09
N PHE A 75 11.31 -7.12 -0.08
CA PHE A 75 11.47 -6.62 1.28
C PHE A 75 11.10 -7.71 2.28
N VAL A 76 11.57 -7.54 3.52
CA VAL A 76 11.40 -8.53 4.58
C VAL A 76 10.72 -7.88 5.79
N LEU A 77 9.63 -8.47 6.25
CA LEU A 77 8.97 -8.09 7.49
C LEU A 77 9.74 -8.65 8.69
N SER A 78 9.97 -7.83 9.71
CA SER A 78 10.72 -8.20 10.91
C SER A 78 9.80 -8.57 12.07
N HIS A 79 8.78 -7.75 12.34
CA HIS A 79 7.83 -7.94 13.42
C HIS A 79 6.47 -7.28 13.14
N GLY A 80 5.47 -7.62 13.96
CA GLY A 80 4.12 -7.06 13.86
C GLY A 80 3.41 -7.02 15.21
N LYS A 81 2.49 -6.07 15.37
CA LYS A 81 1.68 -5.86 16.58
C LYS A 81 0.34 -5.23 16.20
N GLY A 82 -0.75 -5.88 16.59
CA GLY A 82 -2.10 -5.47 16.20
C GLY A 82 -2.24 -5.45 14.67
N SER A 83 -2.75 -4.37 14.10
CA SER A 83 -2.91 -4.21 12.65
C SER A 83 -1.66 -3.68 11.93
N TYR A 84 -0.54 -3.50 12.63
CA TYR A 84 0.68 -2.92 12.06
C TYR A 84 1.80 -3.95 11.95
N VAL A 85 2.59 -3.82 10.89
CA VAL A 85 3.80 -4.61 10.65
C VAL A 85 4.98 -3.68 10.33
N TRP A 86 6.17 -4.13 10.65
CA TRP A 86 7.41 -3.42 10.40
C TRP A 86 8.35 -4.27 9.54
N ASP A 87 9.09 -3.61 8.67
CA ASP A 87 10.16 -4.27 7.92
C ASP A 87 11.48 -4.28 8.69
N THR A 88 12.53 -4.79 8.06
CA THR A 88 13.91 -4.80 8.57
C THR A 88 14.57 -3.42 8.61
N GLU A 89 13.88 -2.38 8.16
CA GLU A 89 14.37 -0.98 8.12
C GLU A 89 13.50 -0.08 9.01
N ASP A 90 12.77 -0.70 9.94
CA ASP A 90 11.85 -0.08 10.90
C ASP A 90 10.71 0.75 10.26
N ARG A 91 10.41 0.54 8.98
CA ARG A 91 9.27 1.19 8.33
C ARG A 91 7.99 0.51 8.77
N LYS A 92 7.01 1.34 9.14
CA LYS A 92 5.71 0.90 9.67
C LYS A 92 4.67 0.85 8.56
N TYR A 93 4.00 -0.29 8.43
CA TYR A 93 2.94 -0.55 7.47
C TYR A 93 1.64 -0.92 8.18
N LEU A 94 0.51 -0.50 7.62
CA LEU A 94 -0.82 -0.97 8.03
C LEU A 94 -1.17 -2.22 7.21
N ASP A 95 -1.40 -3.34 7.88
CA ASP A 95 -1.70 -4.62 7.23
C ASP A 95 -3.19 -4.77 6.94
N PHE A 96 -3.56 -4.56 5.67
CA PHE A 96 -4.92 -4.81 5.17
C PHE A 96 -5.14 -6.24 4.65
N SER A 97 -4.09 -7.05 4.58
CA SER A 97 -4.20 -8.46 4.15
C SER A 97 -4.56 -9.38 5.30
N ALA A 98 -4.12 -9.03 6.52
CA ALA A 98 -4.19 -9.86 7.72
C ALA A 98 -3.74 -11.31 7.46
N GLY A 99 -2.73 -11.51 6.60
CA GLY A 99 -2.25 -12.84 6.22
C GLY A 99 -3.33 -13.71 5.57
N ILE A 100 -4.06 -13.19 4.57
CA ILE A 100 -5.25 -13.85 3.99
C ILE A 100 -6.30 -14.13 5.08
N ALA A 101 -6.64 -13.08 5.84
CA ALA A 101 -7.61 -13.11 6.94
C ALA A 101 -7.29 -14.05 8.12
N VAL A 102 -6.07 -14.59 8.21
CA VAL A 102 -5.63 -15.43 9.34
C VAL A 102 -5.46 -14.61 10.62
N ASN A 103 -4.90 -13.41 10.51
CA ASN A 103 -4.52 -12.58 11.66
C ASN A 103 -5.68 -11.68 12.10
N ALA A 104 -6.86 -12.28 12.33
CA ALA A 104 -8.09 -11.57 12.67
C ALA A 104 -8.00 -10.78 13.99
N LEU A 105 -7.27 -11.30 14.98
CA LEU A 105 -7.00 -10.62 16.26
C LEU A 105 -5.81 -9.65 16.18
N GLY A 106 -5.20 -9.53 15.01
CA GLY A 106 -3.95 -8.81 14.80
C GLY A 106 -2.71 -9.64 15.09
N HIS A 107 -1.56 -9.11 14.69
CA HIS A 107 -0.25 -9.71 14.93
C HIS A 107 0.10 -9.66 16.42
N ALA A 108 0.66 -10.76 16.95
CA ALA A 108 1.12 -10.88 18.33
C ALA A 108 0.09 -10.45 19.39
N ASP A 109 -1.14 -10.96 19.25
CA ASP A 109 -2.19 -10.81 20.27
C ASP A 109 -1.75 -11.41 21.61
N GLU A 110 -1.95 -10.65 22.70
CA GLU A 110 -1.46 -11.03 24.02
C GLU A 110 -2.26 -12.18 24.64
N GLY A 111 -3.56 -12.25 24.34
CA GLY A 111 -4.42 -13.35 24.78
C GLY A 111 -3.96 -14.67 24.18
N VAL A 112 -3.77 -14.70 22.86
CA VAL A 112 -3.29 -15.88 22.12
C VAL A 112 -1.90 -16.30 22.61
N VAL A 113 -0.97 -15.35 22.74
CA VAL A 113 0.40 -15.63 23.22
C VAL A 113 0.39 -16.19 24.64
N LYS A 114 -0.44 -15.64 25.53
CA LYS A 114 -0.57 -16.12 26.92
C LYS A 114 -1.05 -17.56 26.96
N VAL A 115 -2.09 -17.90 26.19
CA VAL A 115 -2.62 -19.27 26.11
C VAL A 115 -1.56 -20.23 25.57
N GLY A 116 -0.86 -19.86 24.49
CA GLY A 116 0.19 -20.69 23.91
C GLY A 116 1.35 -20.95 24.88
N ARG A 117 1.78 -19.93 25.64
CA ARG A 117 2.83 -20.08 26.66
C ARG A 117 2.41 -21.00 27.80
N VAL A 118 1.17 -20.87 28.28
CA VAL A 118 0.65 -21.74 29.34
C VAL A 118 0.62 -23.19 28.88
N PHE A 119 0.17 -23.43 27.64
CA PHE A 119 0.15 -24.77 27.07
C PHE A 119 1.54 -25.40 26.97
N LEU A 120 2.54 -24.66 26.48
CA LEU A 120 3.92 -25.14 26.35
C LEU A 120 4.62 -25.32 27.71
N ALA A 121 4.15 -24.65 28.76
CA ALA A 121 4.70 -24.75 30.12
C ALA A 121 4.08 -25.88 30.95
N MET A 122 3.06 -26.58 30.44
CA MET A 122 2.45 -27.71 31.15
C MET A 122 3.36 -28.95 31.04
N PRO A 123 3.72 -29.59 32.17
CA PRO A 123 4.45 -30.86 32.13
C PRO A 123 3.58 -31.91 31.40
N HIS A 124 4.12 -32.51 30.35
CA HIS A 124 3.44 -33.61 29.67
C HIS A 124 3.45 -34.84 30.59
N PRO A 125 2.29 -35.48 30.86
CA PRO A 125 2.28 -36.74 31.58
C PRO A 125 3.01 -37.80 30.75
N ASN A 126 3.99 -38.46 31.36
CA ASN A 126 4.67 -39.64 30.80
C ASN A 126 3.72 -40.84 30.74
#